data_AF-A0A9P5XYR1-F1
#
_entry.id   AF-A0A9P5XYR1-F1
#
_cell.length_a   1.000
_cell.length_b   1.000
_cell.length_c   1.000
_cell.angle_alpha   90.00
_cell.angle_beta   90.00
_cell.angle_gamma   90.00
#
_symmetry.space_group_name_H-M   'P 1'
#
loop_
_entity.id
_entity.type
_entity.pdbx_description
1 polymer ?
#
loop_
_entity_poly.entity_id
_entity_poly.type
_entity_poly.pdbx_seq_one_letter_code
_entity_poly.pdbx_strand_id
1 'polypeptide(L)'
;MSRFLSLLSLVSLSLVGLANAGSSCVAFDVSWNLLAFGFNGKDYSAGTQDSWASGTATDITTTGRPPFNGAHTSCYLSQFTNAIYVMGADTSSPSSVHIYDATAKSWSIQSVTTNGFDPASATAILDHDTNVFYALSKGEIFSLDMGLLKAANTSALSWTDVQNPGLGDNYEPVMALAQNHVHFLNVPDVAAGSAKIFVIHFSFMQPEPQSYGNFPATHGQATSFFKDTGVQQEFAFIPDDGSAVYVINVETNTTQTLKGPTVKDPNASYFASIDSLIQLSSSGSVSYIPYKADTPSANSAASWTSLSILPSAASSDSDSDSGSGSSGSGSSSGGQGSGSSGTPSGSARGAAATSGGVSATLPSISTGFVMGGAFVFAVFASLL
;
A
#
# COMPACT_ATOMS: atom_id res chain seq x y z
N MET A 1 46.57 4.46 -41.52
CA MET A 1 46.17 3.95 -40.19
C MET A 1 45.40 5.03 -39.44
N SER A 2 44.10 5.17 -39.66
CA SER A 2 43.23 6.07 -38.87
C SER A 2 41.78 5.90 -39.33
N ARG A 3 41.06 4.85 -38.90
CA ARG A 3 39.59 4.67 -39.06
C ARG A 3 39.03 3.52 -38.18
N PHE A 4 39.42 3.39 -36.90
CA PHE A 4 38.91 2.29 -36.06
C PHE A 4 38.54 2.67 -34.60
N LEU A 5 38.32 3.96 -34.30
CA LEU A 5 38.14 4.45 -32.93
C LEU A 5 36.81 5.19 -32.65
N SER A 6 35.75 5.00 -33.45
CA SER A 6 34.47 5.71 -33.25
C SER A 6 33.24 4.82 -33.05
N LEU A 7 33.40 3.54 -32.70
CA LEU A 7 32.28 2.60 -32.51
C LEU A 7 32.15 2.04 -31.09
N LEU A 8 32.76 2.69 -30.10
CA LEU A 8 32.76 2.23 -28.71
C LEU A 8 32.18 3.26 -27.71
N SER A 9 31.21 4.09 -28.14
CA SER A 9 30.58 5.11 -27.27
C SER A 9 29.05 5.14 -27.34
N LEU A 10 28.40 4.05 -27.76
CA LEU A 10 26.94 3.95 -27.90
C LEU A 10 26.32 2.76 -27.12
N VAL A 11 27.09 2.13 -26.21
CA VAL A 11 26.60 1.03 -25.34
C VAL A 11 26.68 1.48 -23.87
N SER A 12 26.13 2.65 -23.57
CA SER A 12 26.16 3.20 -22.20
C SER A 12 24.86 3.90 -21.79
N LEU A 13 23.82 3.89 -22.62
CA LEU A 13 22.56 4.63 -22.37
C LEU A 13 21.30 3.77 -22.61
N SER A 14 21.32 2.52 -22.16
CA SER A 14 20.10 1.69 -22.12
C SER A 14 20.09 0.79 -20.88
N LEU A 15 20.33 1.38 -19.71
CA LEU A 15 19.69 0.92 -18.49
C LEU A 15 18.25 1.44 -18.54
N VAL A 16 17.47 0.88 -19.46
CA VAL A 16 16.01 1.00 -19.43
C VAL A 16 15.62 0.29 -18.15
N GLY A 17 15.10 1.03 -17.17
CA GLY A 17 14.63 0.45 -15.93
C GLY A 17 13.62 -0.63 -16.28
N LEU A 18 13.89 -1.87 -15.88
CA LEU A 18 12.87 -2.91 -15.95
C LEU A 18 11.68 -2.37 -15.15
N ALA A 19 10.57 -2.10 -15.85
CA ALA A 19 9.34 -1.68 -15.25
C ALA A 19 8.94 -2.74 -14.21
N ASN A 20 9.03 -2.38 -12.93
CA ASN A 20 8.71 -3.24 -11.81
C ASN A 20 7.42 -2.72 -11.19
N ALA A 21 6.42 -3.60 -11.02
CA ALA A 21 5.21 -3.27 -10.29
C ALA A 21 5.46 -2.96 -8.79
N GLY A 22 6.69 -3.10 -8.29
CA GLY A 22 7.10 -2.69 -6.95
C GLY A 22 6.87 -1.21 -6.61
N SER A 23 6.59 -0.36 -7.61
CA SER A 23 6.16 1.02 -7.39
C SER A 23 4.64 1.21 -7.32
N SER A 24 3.85 0.14 -7.47
CA SER A 24 2.39 0.13 -7.37
C SER A 24 1.95 -0.65 -6.14
N CYS A 25 0.74 -0.40 -5.65
CA CYS A 25 0.13 -1.23 -4.63
C CYS A 25 -1.38 -1.34 -4.81
N VAL A 26 -1.96 -2.35 -4.16
CA VAL A 26 -3.40 -2.58 -4.10
C VAL A 26 -3.86 -2.55 -2.65
N ALA A 27 -5.09 -2.10 -2.43
CA ALA A 27 -5.74 -2.09 -1.13
C ALA A 27 -7.25 -2.23 -1.29
N PHE A 28 -7.95 -2.62 -0.24
CA PHE A 28 -9.40 -2.45 -0.19
C PHE A 28 -9.75 -1.15 0.55
N ASP A 29 -10.85 -0.53 0.17
CA ASP A 29 -11.54 0.45 1.01
C ASP A 29 -12.50 -0.25 1.99
N VAL A 30 -13.17 0.51 2.86
CA VAL A 30 -14.08 -0.06 3.88
C VAL A 30 -15.39 -0.61 3.31
N SER A 31 -15.66 -0.33 2.03
CA SER A 31 -16.77 -0.90 1.28
C SER A 31 -16.30 -2.11 0.44
N TRP A 32 -15.08 -2.59 0.68
CA TRP A 32 -14.45 -3.71 0.00
C TRP A 32 -14.34 -3.51 -1.52
N ASN A 33 -14.22 -2.27 -1.98
CA ASN A 33 -13.77 -1.99 -3.34
C ASN A 33 -12.26 -2.22 -3.41
N LEU A 34 -11.81 -3.01 -4.39
CA LEU A 34 -10.39 -3.15 -4.68
C LEU A 34 -9.89 -1.88 -5.37
N LEU A 35 -8.97 -1.18 -4.72
CA LEU A 35 -8.27 -0.01 -5.23
C LEU A 35 -6.87 -0.40 -5.68
N ALA A 36 -6.44 0.16 -6.80
CA ALA A 36 -5.17 -0.11 -7.44
C ALA A 36 -4.47 1.22 -7.75
N PHE A 37 -3.29 1.42 -7.19
CA PHE A 37 -2.60 2.71 -7.23
C PHE A 37 -1.25 2.61 -7.94
N GLY A 38 -0.93 3.61 -8.77
CA GLY A 38 0.32 3.63 -9.54
C GLY A 38 0.32 2.81 -10.83
N PHE A 39 -0.84 2.32 -11.27
CA PHE A 39 -0.98 1.44 -12.43
C PHE A 39 -0.86 2.24 -13.73
N ASN A 40 0.28 2.14 -14.40
CA ASN A 40 0.57 2.87 -15.64
C ASN A 40 0.31 4.39 -15.52
N GLY A 41 0.75 4.98 -14.39
CA GLY A 41 0.57 6.39 -14.10
C GLY A 41 -0.83 6.81 -13.65
N LYS A 42 -1.74 5.86 -13.40
CA LYS A 42 -3.11 6.09 -12.97
C LYS A 42 -3.48 5.28 -11.73
N ASP A 43 -4.59 5.67 -11.11
CA ASP A 43 -5.20 4.98 -9.99
C ASP A 43 -6.59 4.47 -10.42
N TYR A 44 -6.98 3.28 -9.96
CA TYR A 44 -8.23 2.62 -10.37
C TYR A 44 -9.01 2.06 -9.19
N SER A 45 -10.33 2.04 -9.33
CA SER A 45 -11.24 1.21 -8.52
C SER A 45 -11.76 0.06 -9.38
N ALA A 46 -11.43 -1.16 -9.02
CA ALA A 46 -11.95 -2.39 -9.61
C ALA A 46 -13.34 -2.77 -9.06
N GLY A 47 -13.84 -2.05 -8.05
CA GLY A 47 -15.10 -2.37 -7.38
C GLY A 47 -14.99 -3.59 -6.47
N THR A 48 -16.13 -4.10 -6.02
CA THR A 48 -16.28 -5.29 -5.18
C THR A 48 -16.10 -6.59 -6.00
N GLN A 49 -15.81 -7.69 -5.30
CA GLN A 49 -15.46 -8.99 -5.91
C GLN A 49 -16.46 -9.47 -6.98
N ASP A 50 -17.76 -9.24 -6.76
CA ASP A 50 -18.85 -9.63 -7.66
C ASP A 50 -18.81 -8.93 -9.03
N SER A 51 -18.12 -7.79 -9.12
CA SER A 51 -17.96 -7.02 -10.36
C SER A 51 -16.75 -7.45 -11.19
N TRP A 52 -15.82 -8.24 -10.66
CA TRP A 52 -14.52 -8.47 -11.28
C TRP A 52 -14.55 -9.32 -12.55
N ALA A 53 -15.58 -10.16 -12.72
CA ALA A 53 -15.69 -11.06 -13.88
C ALA A 53 -16.24 -10.37 -15.14
N SER A 54 -16.99 -9.27 -14.99
CA SER A 54 -17.75 -8.65 -16.09
C SER A 54 -17.82 -7.12 -16.05
N GLY A 55 -17.30 -6.50 -14.99
CA GLY A 55 -17.26 -5.05 -14.82
C GLY A 55 -16.09 -4.39 -15.53
N THR A 56 -15.95 -3.08 -15.29
CA THR A 56 -14.84 -2.27 -15.80
C THR A 56 -14.25 -1.47 -14.64
N ALA A 57 -12.93 -1.45 -14.53
CA ALA A 57 -12.28 -0.59 -13.55
C ALA A 57 -12.56 0.89 -13.86
N THR A 58 -12.78 1.67 -12.81
CA THR A 58 -13.01 3.12 -12.90
C THR A 58 -11.72 3.86 -12.58
N ASP A 59 -11.32 4.79 -13.44
CA ASP A 59 -10.20 5.71 -13.16
C ASP A 59 -10.57 6.64 -12.00
N ILE A 60 -9.77 6.61 -10.93
CA ILE A 60 -9.93 7.44 -9.73
C ILE A 60 -8.74 8.39 -9.54
N THR A 61 -7.92 8.55 -10.58
CA THR A 61 -6.72 9.41 -10.54
C THR A 61 -7.11 10.85 -10.21
N THR A 62 -6.45 11.42 -9.21
CA THR A 62 -6.67 12.80 -8.78
C THR A 62 -5.35 13.51 -8.50
N THR A 63 -5.38 14.84 -8.40
CA THR A 63 -4.21 15.65 -8.10
C THR A 63 -3.69 15.40 -6.69
N GLY A 64 -2.38 15.53 -6.49
CA GLY A 64 -1.74 15.33 -5.18
C GLY A 64 -1.33 13.88 -4.89
N ARG A 65 -1.61 12.94 -5.80
CA ARG A 65 -1.12 11.55 -5.72
C ARG A 65 0.41 11.50 -5.68
N PRO A 66 1.01 10.51 -4.98
CA PRO A 66 2.44 10.26 -5.11
C PRO A 66 2.81 9.96 -6.56
N PRO A 67 4.09 10.13 -6.93
CA PRO A 67 4.56 9.78 -8.26
C PRO A 67 4.55 8.27 -8.53
N PHE A 68 4.50 7.42 -7.50
CA PHE A 68 4.59 5.96 -7.59
C PHE A 68 5.87 5.54 -8.33
N ASN A 69 7.00 6.09 -7.88
CA ASN A 69 8.33 5.85 -8.46
C ASN A 69 9.32 5.20 -7.47
N GLY A 70 8.87 4.80 -6.28
CA GLY A 70 9.70 4.09 -5.31
C GLY A 70 9.74 2.58 -5.54
N ALA A 71 10.76 1.92 -5.00
CA ALA A 71 11.02 0.51 -5.26
C ALA A 71 10.20 -0.46 -4.39
N HIS A 72 9.66 0.03 -3.27
CA HIS A 72 9.01 -0.78 -2.23
C HIS A 72 7.71 -0.08 -1.76
N THR A 73 6.77 0.10 -2.68
CA THR A 73 5.50 0.74 -2.36
C THR A 73 4.59 -0.21 -1.60
N SER A 74 4.08 0.23 -0.45
CA SER A 74 3.14 -0.55 0.38
C SER A 74 1.88 0.25 0.68
N CYS A 75 0.73 -0.42 0.63
CA CYS A 75 -0.58 0.13 0.92
C CYS A 75 -1.13 -0.43 2.24
N TYR A 76 -1.88 0.38 2.99
CA TYR A 76 -2.50 0.00 4.26
C TYR A 76 -3.91 0.61 4.37
N LEU A 77 -4.88 -0.18 4.82
CA LEU A 77 -6.24 0.30 5.06
C LEU A 77 -6.37 0.80 6.50
N SER A 78 -6.67 2.09 6.67
CA SER A 78 -7.22 2.63 7.91
C SER A 78 -8.74 2.42 7.92
N GLN A 79 -9.17 1.27 8.46
CA GLN A 79 -10.56 0.81 8.32
C GLN A 79 -11.57 1.76 8.98
N PHE A 80 -11.26 2.36 10.13
CA PHE A 80 -12.21 3.28 10.78
C PHE A 80 -12.41 4.60 10.05
N THR A 81 -11.41 5.02 9.27
CA THR A 81 -11.42 6.34 8.62
C THR A 81 -11.74 6.26 7.13
N ASN A 82 -11.71 5.06 6.54
CA ASN A 82 -11.80 4.85 5.10
C ASN A 82 -10.72 5.63 4.33
N ALA A 83 -9.49 5.52 4.82
CA ALA A 83 -8.31 6.07 4.18
C ALA A 83 -7.33 4.95 3.84
N ILE A 84 -6.62 5.12 2.72
CA ILE A 84 -5.49 4.27 2.35
C ILE A 84 -4.21 5.04 2.62
N TYR A 85 -3.34 4.46 3.43
CA TYR A 85 -2.00 4.97 3.67
C TYR A 85 -1.04 4.27 2.74
N VAL A 86 -0.17 5.04 2.11
CA VAL A 86 0.82 4.54 1.16
C VAL A 86 2.20 5.03 1.60
N MET A 87 3.11 4.08 1.77
CA MET A 87 4.53 4.32 2.09
C MET A 87 5.40 3.85 0.93
N GLY A 88 6.57 4.48 0.78
CA GLY A 88 7.55 4.08 -0.24
C GLY A 88 7.17 4.44 -1.69
N ALA A 89 6.11 5.21 -1.93
CA ALA A 89 5.66 5.58 -3.27
C ALA A 89 6.39 6.78 -3.90
N ASP A 90 7.16 7.55 -3.13
CA ASP A 90 7.87 8.75 -3.58
C ASP A 90 9.35 8.70 -3.20
N THR A 91 10.22 8.51 -4.19
CA THR A 91 11.69 8.51 -4.01
C THR A 91 12.26 9.83 -3.51
N SER A 92 11.57 10.95 -3.73
CA SER A 92 12.00 12.26 -3.23
C SER A 92 11.65 12.48 -1.76
N SER A 93 10.68 11.72 -1.25
CA SER A 93 10.15 11.84 0.11
C SER A 93 9.92 10.45 0.74
N PRO A 94 10.97 9.61 0.83
CA PRO A 94 10.84 8.17 1.10
C PRO A 94 10.26 7.84 2.49
N SER A 95 10.30 8.78 3.44
CA SER A 95 9.73 8.61 4.77
C SER A 95 8.26 9.04 4.88
N SER A 96 7.75 9.80 3.91
CA SER A 96 6.39 10.38 4.01
C SER A 96 5.30 9.32 3.89
N VAL A 97 4.18 9.57 4.56
CA VAL A 97 2.96 8.75 4.40
C VAL A 97 2.00 9.51 3.49
N HIS A 98 1.72 8.95 2.31
CA HIS A 98 0.70 9.47 1.41
C HIS A 98 -0.65 8.94 1.84
N ILE A 99 -1.65 9.81 1.91
CA ILE A 99 -2.99 9.47 2.40
C ILE A 99 -3.99 9.69 1.27
N TYR A 100 -4.67 8.62 0.87
CA TYR A 100 -5.82 8.68 -0.02
C TYR A 100 -7.11 8.56 0.79
N ASP A 101 -7.93 9.61 0.81
CA ASP A 101 -9.28 9.54 1.36
C ASP A 101 -10.20 8.87 0.33
N ALA A 102 -10.63 7.63 0.58
CA ALA A 102 -11.47 6.90 -0.36
C ALA A 102 -12.89 7.47 -0.48
N THR A 103 -13.36 8.20 0.54
CA THR A 103 -14.66 8.90 0.50
C THR A 103 -14.56 10.17 -0.33
N ALA A 104 -13.55 11.01 -0.07
CA ALA A 104 -13.37 12.29 -0.77
C ALA A 104 -12.70 12.13 -2.14
N LYS A 105 -12.07 10.98 -2.41
CA LYS A 105 -11.27 10.70 -3.60
C LYS A 105 -10.19 11.76 -3.81
N SER A 106 -9.41 11.98 -2.76
CA SER A 106 -8.38 13.02 -2.71
C SER A 106 -7.12 12.53 -2.02
N TRP A 107 -5.97 13.03 -2.48
CA TRP A 107 -4.66 12.73 -1.89
C TRP A 107 -4.15 13.86 -1.02
N SER A 108 -3.37 13.50 0.00
CA SER A 108 -2.54 14.42 0.79
C SER A 108 -1.26 13.70 1.25
N ILE A 109 -0.29 14.47 1.75
CA ILE A 109 1.03 13.95 2.15
C ILE A 109 1.29 14.34 3.59
N GLN A 110 1.37 13.35 4.48
CA GLN A 110 1.73 13.56 5.87
C GLN A 110 3.25 13.54 6.00
N SER A 111 3.82 14.70 6.34
CA SER A 111 5.24 14.79 6.66
C SER A 111 5.55 14.05 7.95
N VAL A 112 6.72 13.41 8.01
CA VAL A 112 7.20 12.71 9.20
C VAL A 112 8.65 13.06 9.52
N THR A 113 8.99 12.99 10.80
CA THR A 113 10.38 12.99 11.28
C THR A 113 10.78 11.55 11.59
N THR A 114 11.93 11.11 11.08
CA THR A 114 12.31 9.69 11.16
C THR A 114 12.88 9.26 12.51
N ASN A 115 13.58 10.14 13.24
CA ASN A 115 14.13 9.83 14.56
C ASN A 115 14.87 8.48 14.66
N GLY A 116 15.65 8.12 13.63
CA GLY A 116 16.37 6.84 13.56
C GLY A 116 15.72 5.78 12.66
N PHE A 117 14.41 5.88 12.42
CA PHE A 117 13.71 5.05 11.45
C PHE A 117 14.33 5.20 10.05
N ASP A 118 14.56 4.08 9.38
CA ASP A 118 15.07 4.06 8.00
C ASP A 118 14.07 3.36 7.07
N PRO A 119 13.35 4.12 6.21
CA PRO A 119 12.36 3.55 5.31
C PRO A 119 12.94 2.56 4.31
N ALA A 120 14.24 2.63 3.99
CA ALA A 120 14.87 1.71 3.04
C ALA A 120 15.09 0.30 3.61
N SER A 121 14.98 0.13 4.93
CA SER A 121 15.16 -1.15 5.63
C SER A 121 13.92 -1.58 6.39
N ALA A 122 12.81 -0.87 6.21
CA ALA A 122 11.63 -1.02 7.04
C ALA A 122 10.61 -1.97 6.40
N THR A 123 10.10 -2.90 7.21
CA THR A 123 8.82 -3.57 6.97
C THR A 123 7.84 -3.05 8.01
N ALA A 124 6.68 -2.57 7.55
CA ALA A 124 5.70 -1.94 8.42
C ALA A 124 4.34 -2.63 8.34
N ILE A 125 3.58 -2.51 9.43
CA ILE A 125 2.20 -2.96 9.56
C ILE A 125 1.38 -1.88 10.25
N LEU A 126 0.12 -1.71 9.85
CA LEU A 126 -0.79 -0.75 10.46
C LEU A 126 -1.71 -1.49 11.42
N ASP A 127 -1.70 -1.09 12.69
CA ASP A 127 -2.65 -1.61 13.67
C ASP A 127 -4.08 -1.15 13.34
N HIS A 128 -5.00 -2.09 13.29
CA HIS A 128 -6.39 -1.84 12.95
C HIS A 128 -7.08 -0.92 13.96
N ASP A 129 -6.90 -1.19 15.26
CA ASP A 129 -7.65 -0.53 16.34
C ASP A 129 -7.14 0.87 16.66
N THR A 130 -5.82 1.05 16.67
CA THR A 130 -5.19 2.31 17.09
C THR A 130 -4.74 3.18 15.93
N ASN A 131 -4.72 2.64 14.70
CA ASN A 131 -4.20 3.33 13.52
C ASN A 131 -2.73 3.77 13.71
N VAL A 132 -1.97 2.99 14.47
CA VAL A 132 -0.54 3.18 14.71
C VAL A 132 0.22 2.23 13.79
N PHE A 133 1.18 2.75 13.03
CA PHE A 133 2.14 1.89 12.35
C PHE A 133 3.12 1.30 13.36
N TYR A 134 3.41 0.02 13.20
CA TYR A 134 4.58 -0.64 13.80
C TYR A 134 5.49 -1.10 12.67
N ALA A 135 6.77 -0.80 12.77
CA ALA A 135 7.73 -1.15 11.73
C ALA A 135 9.00 -1.71 12.34
N LEU A 136 9.52 -2.80 11.76
CA LEU A 136 10.87 -3.28 12.06
C LEU A 136 11.83 -2.61 11.09
N SER A 137 12.76 -1.80 11.59
CA SER A 137 13.75 -1.05 10.81
C SER A 137 15.11 -1.15 11.50
N LYS A 138 16.14 -1.59 10.77
CA LYS A 138 17.50 -1.79 11.32
C LYS A 138 17.55 -2.62 12.63
N GLY A 139 16.66 -3.60 12.77
CA GLY A 139 16.59 -4.46 13.96
C GLY A 139 15.88 -3.83 15.16
N GLU A 140 15.31 -2.64 15.06
CA GLU A 140 14.51 -1.99 16.12
C GLU A 140 13.04 -1.87 15.68
N ILE A 141 12.10 -1.99 16.64
CA ILE A 141 10.68 -1.70 16.41
C ILE A 141 10.47 -0.19 16.58
N PHE A 142 9.93 0.45 15.55
CA PHE A 142 9.46 1.82 15.57
C PHE A 142 7.93 1.87 15.52
N SER A 143 7.37 2.95 16.06
CA SER A 143 5.94 3.27 15.95
C SER A 143 5.69 4.65 15.38
N LEU A 144 4.59 4.81 14.64
CA LEU A 144 4.09 6.09 14.14
C LEU A 144 2.57 6.15 14.29
N ASP A 145 2.10 6.99 15.21
CA ASP A 145 0.67 7.21 15.45
C ASP A 145 0.05 8.12 14.38
N MET A 146 -0.85 7.56 13.57
CA MET A 146 -1.58 8.30 12.53
C MET A 146 -2.93 8.85 13.02
N GLY A 147 -3.30 8.65 14.29
CA GLY A 147 -4.56 9.11 14.86
C GLY A 147 -5.76 8.63 14.05
N LEU A 148 -6.60 9.55 13.57
CA LEU A 148 -7.72 9.23 12.67
C LEU A 148 -7.60 10.01 11.35
N LEU A 149 -6.38 10.10 10.81
CA LEU A 149 -6.12 10.95 9.65
C LEU A 149 -6.73 10.39 8.36
N LYS A 150 -7.62 11.19 7.77
CA LYS A 150 -8.06 11.04 6.36
C LYS A 150 -7.34 11.99 5.42
N ALA A 151 -6.67 12.99 5.98
CA ALA A 151 -5.85 13.95 5.28
C ALA A 151 -4.66 14.34 6.16
N ALA A 152 -3.60 14.84 5.54
CA ALA A 152 -2.40 15.29 6.24
C ALA A 152 -2.69 16.45 7.21
N ASN A 153 -2.00 16.40 8.36
CA ASN A 153 -1.88 17.53 9.27
C ASN A 153 -0.88 18.56 8.76
N THR A 154 -0.98 19.78 9.30
CA THR A 154 0.01 20.84 9.06
C THR A 154 1.34 20.61 9.77
N SER A 155 1.34 19.77 10.82
CA SER A 155 2.54 19.43 11.60
C SER A 155 3.04 18.04 11.23
N ALA A 156 4.37 17.88 11.23
CA ALA A 156 4.99 16.58 11.02
C ALA A 156 4.70 15.65 12.20
N LEU A 157 4.40 14.39 11.90
CA LEU A 157 4.37 13.31 12.89
C LEU A 157 5.78 12.79 13.13
N SER A 158 6.01 12.04 14.19
CA SER A 158 7.33 11.53 14.55
C SER A 158 7.30 10.03 14.74
N TRP A 159 8.20 9.33 14.05
CA TRP A 159 8.51 7.96 14.41
C TRP A 159 9.14 7.92 15.80
N THR A 160 8.79 6.91 16.57
CA THR A 160 9.28 6.69 17.93
C THR A 160 9.91 5.30 18.00
N ASP A 161 11.16 5.24 18.44
CA ASP A 161 11.83 3.98 18.78
C ASP A 161 11.14 3.35 19.99
N VAL A 162 10.68 2.11 19.85
CA VAL A 162 9.93 1.38 20.87
C VAL A 162 10.87 0.46 21.64
N GLN A 163 11.55 -0.45 20.94
CA GLN A 163 12.47 -1.42 21.53
C GLN A 163 13.21 -2.25 20.47
N ASN A 164 14.30 -2.87 20.89
CA ASN A 164 14.92 -3.99 20.19
C ASN A 164 14.15 -5.29 20.49
N PRO A 165 13.60 -5.99 19.49
CA PRO A 165 12.83 -7.22 19.70
C PRO A 165 13.68 -8.49 19.79
N GLY A 166 15.01 -8.41 19.59
CA GLY A 166 15.92 -9.54 19.69
C GLY A 166 15.71 -10.60 18.60
N LEU A 167 15.25 -10.21 17.41
CA LEU A 167 14.93 -11.13 16.29
C LEU A 167 16.17 -11.55 15.47
N GLY A 168 17.33 -10.94 15.74
CA GLY A 168 18.59 -11.20 15.05
C GLY A 168 18.87 -10.23 13.89
N ASP A 169 20.14 -9.90 13.69
CA ASP A 169 20.57 -8.84 12.76
C ASP A 169 20.30 -9.15 11.27
N ASN A 170 20.16 -10.44 10.93
CA ASN A 170 19.93 -10.90 9.55
C ASN A 170 18.45 -11.30 9.30
N TYR A 171 17.54 -10.97 10.23
CA TYR A 171 16.14 -11.31 10.06
C TYR A 171 15.48 -10.40 9.02
N GLU A 172 14.98 -11.02 7.94
CA GLU A 172 14.13 -10.36 6.95
C GLU A 172 12.66 -10.45 7.40
N PRO A 173 11.99 -9.32 7.70
CA PRO A 173 10.73 -9.36 8.44
C PRO A 173 9.56 -9.89 7.60
N VAL A 174 8.88 -10.91 8.13
CA VAL A 174 7.58 -11.39 7.64
C VAL A 174 6.55 -11.14 8.74
N MET A 175 5.75 -10.08 8.58
CA MET A 175 4.88 -9.54 9.62
C MET A 175 3.40 -9.67 9.25
N ALA A 176 2.58 -10.09 10.22
CA ALA A 176 1.12 -10.08 10.10
C ALA A 176 0.47 -9.53 11.38
N LEU A 177 -0.75 -9.00 11.25
CA LEU A 177 -1.54 -8.48 12.36
C LEU A 177 -2.70 -9.44 12.66
N ALA A 178 -2.82 -9.87 13.90
CA ALA A 178 -4.02 -10.53 14.38
C ALA A 178 -4.11 -10.38 15.91
N GLN A 179 -5.33 -10.18 16.42
CA GLN A 179 -5.60 -9.93 17.84
C GLN A 179 -4.80 -8.77 18.42
N ASN A 180 -4.67 -7.69 17.66
CA ASN A 180 -3.87 -6.52 18.02
C ASN A 180 -2.42 -6.86 18.41
N HIS A 181 -1.88 -7.91 17.80
CA HIS A 181 -0.49 -8.30 17.95
C HIS A 181 0.18 -8.36 16.58
N VAL A 182 1.47 -8.01 16.55
CA VAL A 182 2.32 -8.27 15.39
C VAL A 182 2.93 -9.65 15.55
N HIS A 183 2.70 -10.50 14.56
CA HIS A 183 3.25 -11.85 14.46
C HIS A 183 4.44 -11.83 13.51
N PHE A 184 5.62 -12.16 14.03
CA PHE A 184 6.85 -12.29 13.26
C PHE A 184 7.05 -13.76 12.90
N LEU A 185 6.97 -14.07 11.60
CA LEU A 185 7.18 -15.41 11.05
C LEU A 185 8.63 -15.57 10.59
N ASN A 186 9.07 -16.82 10.39
CA ASN A 186 10.41 -17.13 9.87
C ASN A 186 11.55 -16.50 10.71
N VAL A 187 11.35 -16.37 12.02
CA VAL A 187 12.38 -15.85 12.92
C VAL A 187 13.48 -16.90 13.08
N PRO A 188 14.78 -16.53 13.00
CA PRO A 188 15.89 -17.47 13.24
C PRO A 188 15.72 -18.25 14.55
N ASP A 189 16.08 -19.53 14.52
CA ASP A 189 15.98 -20.47 15.65
C ASP A 189 14.56 -20.70 16.20
N VAL A 190 13.51 -20.18 15.54
CA VAL A 190 12.11 -20.48 15.84
C VAL A 190 11.62 -21.61 14.94
N ALA A 191 10.94 -22.59 15.52
CA ALA A 191 10.44 -23.75 14.79
C ALA A 191 9.41 -23.36 13.72
N ALA A 192 9.39 -24.11 12.61
CA ALA A 192 8.32 -24.04 11.62
C ALA A 192 6.95 -24.15 12.28
N GLY A 193 5.96 -23.45 11.74
CA GLY A 193 4.63 -23.43 12.34
C GLY A 193 4.47 -22.49 13.53
N SER A 194 5.47 -21.65 13.83
CA SER A 194 5.46 -20.77 15.01
C SER A 194 5.82 -19.31 14.67
N ALA A 195 5.46 -18.40 15.57
CA ALA A 195 5.74 -16.97 15.47
C ALA A 195 6.27 -16.39 16.79
N LYS A 196 7.10 -15.34 16.71
CA LYS A 196 7.31 -14.42 17.83
C LYS A 196 6.23 -13.35 17.81
N ILE A 197 5.79 -12.90 18.99
CA ILE A 197 4.65 -12.00 19.11
C ILE A 197 5.07 -10.72 19.79
N PHE A 198 4.77 -9.58 19.17
CA PHE A 198 4.80 -8.27 19.82
C PHE A 198 3.38 -7.84 20.16
N VAL A 199 3.14 -7.59 21.44
CA VAL A 199 1.85 -7.16 21.97
C VAL A 199 1.78 -5.64 21.94
N ILE A 200 0.98 -5.10 21.02
CA ILE A 200 0.90 -3.67 20.73
C ILE A 200 0.48 -2.85 21.95
N HIS A 201 -0.57 -3.28 22.65
CA HIS A 201 -1.18 -2.56 23.79
C HIS A 201 -0.22 -2.30 24.96
N PHE A 202 0.81 -3.12 25.10
CA PHE A 202 1.78 -3.06 26.18
C PHE A 202 3.20 -2.80 25.67
N SER A 203 3.38 -2.73 24.35
CA SER A 203 4.67 -2.54 23.69
C SER A 203 5.76 -3.50 24.19
N PHE A 204 5.47 -4.81 24.22
CA PHE A 204 6.45 -5.82 24.65
C PHE A 204 6.43 -7.06 23.76
N MET A 205 7.57 -7.76 23.71
CA MET A 205 7.68 -9.08 23.09
C MET A 205 7.20 -10.17 24.05
N GLN A 206 6.34 -11.07 23.59
CA GLN A 206 6.06 -12.28 24.36
C GLN A 206 7.35 -13.12 24.52
N PRO A 207 7.58 -13.72 25.71
CA PRO A 207 8.81 -14.46 25.97
C PRO A 207 8.99 -15.66 25.03
N GLU A 208 7.94 -16.47 24.90
CA GLU A 208 7.96 -17.71 24.14
C GLU A 208 7.31 -17.56 22.77
N PRO A 209 7.82 -18.23 21.72
CA PRO A 209 7.10 -18.33 20.46
C PRO A 209 5.75 -19.05 20.62
N GLN A 210 4.76 -18.64 19.84
CA GLN A 210 3.46 -19.28 19.78
C GLN A 210 3.39 -20.20 18.56
N SER A 211 2.88 -21.42 18.72
CA SER A 211 2.66 -22.36 17.62
C SER A 211 1.24 -22.25 17.07
N TYR A 212 1.10 -22.31 15.74
CA TYR A 212 -0.17 -22.25 15.03
C TYR A 212 -0.41 -23.42 14.05
N GLY A 213 0.36 -24.50 14.17
CA GLY A 213 0.21 -25.68 13.31
C GLY A 213 1.27 -25.75 12.21
N ASN A 214 0.87 -26.05 10.97
CA ASN A 214 1.81 -26.45 9.92
C ASN A 214 1.97 -25.38 8.82
N PHE A 215 3.08 -24.65 8.86
CA PHE A 215 3.60 -23.82 7.77
C PHE A 215 5.14 -23.79 7.83
N PRO A 216 5.84 -23.58 6.71
CA PRO A 216 7.30 -23.65 6.69
C PRO A 216 7.94 -22.45 7.39
N ALA A 217 9.14 -22.66 7.96
CA ALA A 217 10.03 -21.58 8.38
C ALA A 217 10.87 -21.14 7.16
N THR A 218 10.26 -20.35 6.28
CA THR A 218 10.91 -19.76 5.09
C THR A 218 10.50 -18.30 4.96
N HIS A 219 11.28 -17.50 4.26
CA HIS A 219 10.87 -16.15 3.89
C HIS A 219 9.65 -16.18 2.95
N GLY A 220 8.91 -15.08 2.94
CA GLY A 220 7.65 -14.94 2.21
C GLY A 220 6.99 -13.60 2.48
N GLN A 221 5.71 -13.52 2.14
CA GLN A 221 4.86 -12.37 2.41
C GLN A 221 3.70 -12.77 3.31
N ALA A 222 3.21 -11.83 4.10
CA ALA A 222 2.01 -12.04 4.91
C ALA A 222 1.05 -10.86 4.84
N THR A 223 -0.25 -11.14 4.98
CA THR A 223 -1.30 -10.13 4.99
C THR A 223 -2.47 -10.59 5.84
N SER A 224 -3.09 -9.68 6.57
CA SER A 224 -4.17 -9.99 7.52
C SER A 224 -5.53 -9.95 6.85
N PHE A 225 -6.37 -10.94 7.10
CA PHE A 225 -7.77 -10.90 6.70
C PHE A 225 -8.52 -9.93 7.60
N PHE A 226 -9.18 -8.96 6.97
CA PHE A 226 -10.00 -8.00 7.69
C PHE A 226 -11.31 -8.65 8.17
N LYS A 227 -12.02 -7.94 9.06
CA LYS A 227 -13.36 -8.28 9.49
C LYS A 227 -14.23 -7.04 9.39
N ASP A 228 -15.53 -7.20 9.14
CA ASP A 228 -16.46 -6.07 9.21
C ASP A 228 -16.54 -5.48 10.63
N THR A 229 -16.32 -6.33 11.65
CA THR A 229 -16.32 -5.93 13.06
C THR A 229 -15.27 -6.69 13.87
N GLY A 230 -14.66 -5.99 14.83
CA GLY A 230 -13.66 -6.53 15.74
C GLY A 230 -12.27 -6.60 15.11
N VAL A 231 -11.36 -7.26 15.82
CA VAL A 231 -9.95 -7.40 15.44
C VAL A 231 -9.74 -8.53 14.44
N GLN A 232 -8.72 -8.43 13.59
CA GLN A 232 -8.34 -9.54 12.71
C GLN A 232 -7.98 -10.78 13.54
N GLN A 233 -8.40 -11.95 13.07
CA GLN A 233 -8.15 -13.24 13.73
C GLN A 233 -7.30 -14.16 12.86
N GLU A 234 -7.20 -13.85 11.57
CA GLU A 234 -6.56 -14.69 10.58
C GLU A 234 -5.64 -13.86 9.70
N PHE A 235 -4.54 -14.46 9.29
CA PHE A 235 -3.66 -13.89 8.27
C PHE A 235 -3.21 -14.98 7.30
N ALA A 236 -2.94 -14.58 6.07
CA ALA A 236 -2.32 -15.41 5.06
C ALA A 236 -0.79 -15.24 5.13
N PHE A 237 -0.07 -16.35 5.03
CA PHE A 237 1.37 -16.42 4.76
C PHE A 237 1.60 -17.15 3.43
N ILE A 238 2.42 -16.56 2.57
CA ILE A 238 2.74 -17.06 1.24
C ILE A 238 4.27 -17.10 1.13
N PRO A 239 4.90 -18.29 1.09
CA PRO A 239 6.35 -18.38 0.87
C PRO A 239 6.76 -17.78 -0.48
N ASP A 240 8.01 -17.33 -0.58
CA ASP A 240 8.58 -16.72 -1.80
C ASP A 240 8.46 -17.60 -3.06
N ASP A 241 8.48 -18.92 -2.89
CA ASP A 241 8.30 -19.87 -4.00
C ASP A 241 6.83 -19.99 -4.47
N GLY A 242 5.92 -19.32 -3.77
CA GLY A 242 4.48 -19.32 -3.98
C GLY A 242 3.84 -20.71 -3.87
N SER A 243 4.49 -21.69 -3.24
CA SER A 243 4.06 -23.09 -3.21
C SER A 243 2.64 -23.29 -2.66
N ALA A 244 2.28 -22.55 -1.62
CA ALA A 244 0.96 -22.59 -0.98
C ALA A 244 0.57 -21.22 -0.40
N VAL A 245 -0.70 -21.11 0.02
CA VAL A 245 -1.14 -20.06 0.95
C VAL A 245 -1.46 -20.76 2.26
N TYR A 246 -0.84 -20.32 3.36
CA TYR A 246 -1.14 -20.79 4.70
C TYR A 246 -2.01 -19.74 5.38
N VAL A 247 -3.24 -20.08 5.71
CA VAL A 247 -4.13 -19.21 6.50
C VAL A 247 -4.03 -19.62 7.95
N ILE A 248 -3.43 -18.75 8.76
CA ILE A 248 -3.17 -18.96 10.18
C ILE A 248 -4.28 -18.31 10.99
N ASN A 249 -4.98 -19.09 11.81
CA ASN A 249 -5.97 -18.60 12.76
C ASN A 249 -5.34 -18.58 14.17
N VAL A 250 -5.18 -17.38 14.72
CA VAL A 250 -4.49 -17.19 16.00
C VAL A 250 -5.38 -17.48 17.21
N GLU A 251 -6.70 -17.51 17.03
CA GLU A 251 -7.65 -17.85 18.09
C GLU A 251 -7.66 -19.35 18.35
N THR A 252 -7.67 -20.15 17.29
CA THR A 252 -7.73 -21.61 17.37
C THR A 252 -6.35 -22.26 17.35
N ASN A 253 -5.29 -21.49 17.10
CA ASN A 253 -3.93 -21.97 16.89
C ASN A 253 -3.83 -23.02 15.79
N THR A 254 -4.52 -22.79 14.67
CA THR A 254 -4.56 -23.73 13.54
C THR A 254 -4.14 -23.06 12.24
N THR A 255 -3.65 -23.87 11.31
CA THR A 255 -3.31 -23.44 9.95
C THR A 255 -4.14 -24.22 8.92
N GLN A 256 -4.80 -23.51 8.02
CA GLN A 256 -5.41 -24.05 6.81
C GLN A 256 -4.48 -23.82 5.61
N THR A 257 -4.24 -24.85 4.80
CA THR A 257 -3.47 -24.71 3.55
C THR A 257 -4.42 -24.57 2.35
N LEU A 258 -4.25 -23.51 1.58
CA LEU A 258 -4.91 -23.28 0.29
C LEU A 258 -3.90 -23.42 -0.86
N LYS A 259 -4.44 -23.48 -2.08
CA LYS A 259 -3.63 -23.51 -3.30
C LYS A 259 -2.78 -22.24 -3.41
N GLY A 260 -1.47 -22.41 -3.65
CA GLY A 260 -0.57 -21.29 -3.89
C GLY A 260 -0.89 -20.53 -5.19
N PRO A 261 -0.41 -19.28 -5.33
CA PRO A 261 -0.65 -18.46 -6.51
C PRO A 261 -0.30 -19.13 -7.84
N THR A 262 -1.04 -18.84 -8.91
CA THR A 262 -0.70 -19.35 -10.25
C THR A 262 0.61 -18.74 -10.75
N VAL A 263 0.84 -17.45 -10.48
CA VAL A 263 2.10 -16.76 -10.75
C VAL A 263 3.01 -16.90 -9.53
N LYS A 264 4.07 -17.70 -9.65
CA LYS A 264 5.09 -17.82 -8.60
C LYS A 264 6.05 -16.64 -8.72
N ASP A 265 6.05 -15.77 -7.72
CA ASP A 265 6.80 -14.52 -7.77
C ASP A 265 7.22 -14.11 -6.35
N PRO A 266 8.51 -14.20 -6.01
CA PRO A 266 9.02 -13.87 -4.68
C PRO A 266 8.90 -12.37 -4.36
N ASN A 267 8.70 -11.53 -5.38
CA ASN A 267 8.55 -10.08 -5.22
C ASN A 267 7.09 -9.62 -5.36
N ALA A 268 6.13 -10.55 -5.35
CA ALA A 268 4.72 -10.19 -5.34
C ALA A 268 4.33 -9.54 -4.01
N SER A 269 3.38 -8.60 -4.06
CA SER A 269 2.71 -8.07 -2.87
C SER A 269 1.32 -8.69 -2.73
N TYR A 270 0.83 -8.74 -1.50
CA TYR A 270 -0.46 -9.35 -1.17
C TYR A 270 -1.29 -8.42 -0.29
N PHE A 271 -2.59 -8.42 -0.51
CA PHE A 271 -3.54 -7.68 0.31
C PHE A 271 -4.84 -8.47 0.41
N ALA A 272 -5.39 -8.60 1.61
CA ALA A 272 -6.64 -9.32 1.84
C ALA A 272 -7.82 -8.36 2.13
N SER A 273 -9.03 -8.80 1.75
CA SER A 273 -10.31 -8.26 2.24
C SER A 273 -10.86 -9.19 3.33
N ILE A 274 -12.16 -9.09 3.60
CA ILE A 274 -12.92 -10.07 4.39
C ILE A 274 -13.11 -11.42 3.68
N ASP A 275 -12.98 -11.47 2.35
CA ASP A 275 -13.45 -12.60 1.53
C ASP A 275 -12.54 -12.93 0.32
N SER A 276 -11.40 -12.26 0.21
CA SER A 276 -10.51 -12.36 -0.93
C SER A 276 -9.07 -12.13 -0.50
N LEU A 277 -8.14 -12.85 -1.12
CA LEU A 277 -6.71 -12.58 -1.07
C LEU A 277 -6.25 -12.18 -2.46
N ILE A 278 -5.68 -10.98 -2.59
CA ILE A 278 -5.14 -10.43 -3.82
C ILE A 278 -3.63 -10.67 -3.87
N GLN A 279 -3.14 -10.98 -5.06
CA GLN A 279 -1.72 -10.93 -5.43
C GLN A 279 -1.53 -9.85 -6.50
N LEU A 280 -0.62 -8.92 -6.25
CA LEU A 280 -0.02 -8.08 -7.29
C LEU A 280 1.40 -8.60 -7.54
N SER A 281 1.60 -9.23 -8.70
CA SER A 281 2.94 -9.70 -9.11
C SER A 281 3.84 -8.52 -9.52
N SER A 282 5.15 -8.70 -9.40
CA SER A 282 6.21 -7.80 -9.88
C SER A 282 6.13 -7.55 -11.40
N SER A 283 5.55 -8.48 -12.16
CA SER A 283 5.21 -8.30 -13.59
C SER A 283 4.01 -7.35 -13.84
N GLY A 284 3.30 -6.95 -12.80
CA GLY A 284 2.15 -6.06 -12.84
C GLY A 284 0.80 -6.73 -13.06
N SER A 285 0.75 -8.06 -13.14
CA SER A 285 -0.53 -8.79 -13.16
C SER A 285 -1.15 -8.90 -11.78
N VAL A 286 -2.47 -8.70 -11.70
CA VAL A 286 -3.28 -8.86 -10.50
C VAL A 286 -4.08 -10.15 -10.59
N SER A 287 -4.08 -10.94 -9.53
CA SER A 287 -4.93 -12.12 -9.40
C SER A 287 -5.49 -12.24 -8.00
N TYR A 288 -6.55 -13.02 -7.82
CA TYR A 288 -7.15 -13.24 -6.51
C TYR A 288 -7.54 -14.69 -6.29
N ILE A 289 -7.61 -15.09 -5.03
CA ILE A 289 -8.28 -16.32 -4.59
C ILE A 289 -9.41 -15.94 -3.62
N PRO A 290 -10.64 -16.44 -3.82
CA PRO A 290 -11.73 -16.21 -2.86
C PRO A 290 -11.45 -16.94 -1.56
N TYR A 291 -11.90 -16.35 -0.46
CA TYR A 291 -11.72 -16.83 0.90
C TYR A 291 -13.02 -16.68 1.72
N LYS A 292 -13.29 -17.64 2.59
CA LYS A 292 -14.43 -17.63 3.54
C LYS A 292 -13.97 -18.22 4.86
N ALA A 293 -13.77 -17.37 5.87
CA ALA A 293 -13.32 -17.78 7.20
C ALA A 293 -14.18 -18.91 7.78
N ASP A 294 -15.50 -18.77 7.72
CA ASP A 294 -16.44 -19.73 8.32
C ASP A 294 -16.70 -20.99 7.47
N THR A 295 -16.05 -21.15 6.31
CA THR A 295 -16.32 -22.30 5.43
C THR A 295 -15.03 -22.90 4.85
N PRO A 296 -14.23 -23.63 5.66
CA PRO A 296 -12.96 -24.20 5.21
C PRO A 296 -13.06 -25.07 3.95
N SER A 297 -14.18 -25.79 3.78
CA SER A 297 -14.44 -26.62 2.60
C SER A 297 -14.54 -25.80 1.30
N ALA A 298 -15.12 -24.60 1.34
CA ALA A 298 -15.19 -23.70 0.19
C ALA A 298 -13.78 -23.23 -0.22
N ASN A 299 -12.93 -22.94 0.76
CA ASN A 299 -11.56 -22.46 0.50
C ASN A 299 -10.69 -23.57 -0.12
N SER A 300 -10.90 -24.84 0.26
CA SER A 300 -10.15 -25.97 -0.31
C SER A 300 -10.38 -26.17 -1.81
N ALA A 301 -11.52 -25.74 -2.34
CA ALA A 301 -11.86 -25.79 -3.76
C ALA A 301 -11.52 -24.49 -4.51
N ALA A 302 -11.12 -23.43 -3.79
CA ALA A 302 -10.82 -22.14 -4.37
C ALA A 302 -9.59 -22.21 -5.31
N SER A 303 -9.60 -21.38 -6.35
CA SER A 303 -8.51 -21.27 -7.29
C SER A 303 -8.22 -19.83 -7.62
N TRP A 304 -6.94 -19.54 -7.87
CA TRP A 304 -6.49 -18.23 -8.30
C TRP A 304 -7.06 -17.86 -9.67
N THR A 305 -7.65 -16.67 -9.74
CA THR A 305 -8.28 -16.11 -10.92
C THR A 305 -7.61 -14.79 -11.28
N SER A 306 -7.26 -14.62 -12.55
CA SER A 306 -6.67 -13.36 -13.04
C SER A 306 -7.71 -12.24 -13.05
N LEU A 307 -7.32 -11.04 -12.65
CA LEU A 307 -8.16 -9.86 -12.59
C LEU A 307 -7.94 -8.95 -13.80
N SER A 308 -8.50 -9.32 -14.95
CA SER A 308 -8.24 -8.62 -16.22
C SER A 308 -8.93 -7.26 -16.38
N ILE A 309 -9.78 -6.86 -15.42
CA ILE A 309 -10.45 -5.55 -15.46
C ILE A 309 -9.51 -4.39 -15.10
N LEU A 310 -8.40 -4.68 -14.41
CA LEU A 310 -7.33 -3.72 -14.16
C LEU A 310 -6.31 -3.79 -15.31
N PRO A 311 -5.73 -2.65 -15.72
CA PRO A 311 -4.54 -2.68 -16.56
C PRO A 311 -3.37 -3.34 -15.82
N SER A 312 -2.30 -3.67 -16.56
CA SER A 312 -1.06 -4.08 -15.90
C SER A 312 -0.46 -2.91 -15.11
N ALA A 313 0.07 -3.20 -13.92
CA ALA A 313 0.77 -2.21 -13.11
C ALA A 313 2.16 -1.88 -13.66
N ALA A 314 2.77 -2.79 -14.44
CA ALA A 314 4.07 -2.54 -15.05
C ALA A 314 3.95 -1.49 -16.15
N SER A 315 4.68 -0.38 -16.01
CA SER A 315 4.77 0.68 -17.00
C SER A 315 5.27 0.11 -18.34
N SER A 316 4.51 0.35 -19.41
CA SER A 316 5.02 0.12 -20.77
C SER A 316 5.79 1.37 -21.17
N ASP A 317 7.12 1.37 -21.05
CA ASP A 317 7.96 2.43 -21.59
C ASP A 317 7.86 2.44 -23.12
N SER A 318 6.92 3.21 -23.68
CA SER A 318 7.03 3.95 -24.95
C SER A 318 5.67 4.53 -25.39
N ASP A 319 5.27 5.65 -24.81
CA ASP A 319 4.60 6.70 -25.59
C ASP A 319 5.47 7.95 -25.51
N SER A 320 6.58 7.91 -26.26
CA SER A 320 7.14 9.13 -26.79
C SER A 320 6.11 9.67 -27.79
N ASP A 321 5.31 10.63 -27.34
CA ASP A 321 4.46 11.45 -28.18
C ASP A 321 5.36 12.33 -29.08
N SER A 322 6.01 11.69 -30.06
CA SER A 322 6.67 12.37 -31.15
C SER A 322 5.56 12.79 -32.09
N GLY A 323 5.04 14.01 -31.87
CA GLY A 323 4.20 14.70 -32.85
C GLY A 323 4.90 14.68 -34.20
N SER A 324 4.48 13.77 -35.08
CA SER A 324 4.92 13.70 -36.46
C SER A 324 4.30 14.88 -37.20
N GLY A 325 4.92 16.05 -37.07
CA GLY A 325 4.71 17.15 -37.98
C GLY A 325 5.14 16.69 -39.37
N SER A 326 4.19 16.29 -40.20
CA SER A 326 4.47 15.97 -41.60
C SER A 326 4.92 17.25 -42.29
N SER A 327 6.22 17.36 -42.53
CA SER A 327 6.79 18.34 -43.45
C SER A 327 6.39 17.95 -44.88
N GLY A 328 5.19 18.38 -45.28
CA GLY A 328 4.74 18.35 -46.67
C GLY A 328 5.50 19.40 -47.46
N SER A 329 6.48 18.97 -48.25
CA SER A 329 7.16 19.77 -49.26
C SER A 329 6.17 20.12 -50.38
N GLY A 330 5.56 21.30 -50.28
CA GLY A 330 4.74 21.91 -51.32
C GLY A 330 5.45 23.12 -51.92
N SER A 331 6.01 22.95 -53.11
CA SER A 331 6.52 24.01 -53.96
C SER A 331 5.37 24.88 -54.45
N SER A 332 5.38 26.18 -54.11
CA SER A 332 4.60 27.18 -54.83
C SER A 332 5.34 28.51 -54.91
N SER A 333 5.32 29.03 -56.13
CA SER A 333 5.97 30.23 -56.63
C SER A 333 5.14 31.48 -56.36
N GLY A 334 5.82 32.57 -56.01
CA GLY A 334 5.49 33.93 -56.45
C GLY A 334 4.51 34.74 -55.58
N GLY A 335 4.89 35.98 -55.30
CA GLY A 335 3.95 37.03 -54.88
C GLY A 335 4.51 38.02 -53.87
N GLN A 336 5.17 39.07 -54.37
CA GLN A 336 5.46 40.31 -53.61
C GLN A 336 4.16 41.00 -53.20
N GLY A 337 4.11 41.55 -51.99
CA GLY A 337 3.00 42.37 -51.51
C GLY A 337 3.40 43.17 -50.27
N SER A 338 3.47 44.49 -50.41
CA SER A 338 4.00 45.45 -49.46
C SER A 338 3.03 45.79 -48.31
N GLY A 339 3.59 46.07 -47.12
CA GLY A 339 3.22 47.20 -46.27
C GLY A 339 1.88 47.18 -45.51
N SER A 340 1.96 47.24 -44.17
CA SER A 340 1.44 48.40 -43.41
C SER A 340 1.67 48.22 -41.90
N SER A 341 2.27 49.25 -41.33
CA SER A 341 2.33 49.63 -39.92
C SER A 341 0.95 49.83 -39.27
N GLY A 342 0.86 49.63 -37.95
CA GLY A 342 -0.32 50.02 -37.16
C GLY A 342 -0.24 49.67 -35.66
N THR A 343 0.48 50.50 -34.90
CA THR A 343 0.39 50.90 -33.47
C THR A 343 -0.44 50.10 -32.43
N PRO A 344 0.09 49.96 -31.18
CA PRO A 344 -0.65 49.46 -30.02
C PRO A 344 -1.36 50.60 -29.26
N SER A 345 -2.57 50.35 -28.75
CA SER A 345 -3.23 51.21 -27.76
C SER A 345 -3.45 50.43 -26.46
N GLY A 346 -2.76 50.83 -25.40
CA GLY A 346 -3.15 50.48 -24.04
C GLY A 346 -4.26 51.41 -23.52
N SER A 347 -4.99 50.97 -22.49
CA SER A 347 -5.37 51.77 -21.33
C SER A 347 -6.10 50.93 -20.29
N ALA A 348 -5.76 51.23 -19.03
CA ALA A 348 -6.17 50.60 -17.80
C ALA A 348 -7.52 51.11 -17.24
N ARG A 349 -7.81 50.64 -16.01
CA ARG A 349 -8.90 50.95 -15.05
C ARG A 349 -10.03 49.92 -15.11
N GLY A 350 -10.41 49.19 -14.06
CA GLY A 350 -10.25 49.39 -12.62
C GLY A 350 -11.64 49.47 -11.99
N ALA A 351 -11.97 48.61 -11.02
CA ALA A 351 -12.93 48.90 -9.95
C ALA A 351 -13.01 47.72 -8.95
N ALA A 352 -12.83 48.07 -7.68
CA ALA A 352 -13.20 47.29 -6.51
C ALA A 352 -14.70 47.47 -6.22
N ALA A 353 -15.34 46.45 -5.64
CA ALA A 353 -16.47 46.58 -4.72
C ALA A 353 -16.57 45.29 -3.87
N THR A 354 -16.14 45.27 -2.61
CA THR A 354 -16.91 45.48 -1.35
C THR A 354 -18.11 44.57 -1.10
N SER A 355 -18.02 43.92 0.08
CA SER A 355 -19.06 43.59 1.08
C SER A 355 -20.13 42.55 0.80
N GLY A 356 -20.20 41.57 1.69
CA GLY A 356 -21.35 40.69 1.88
C GLY A 356 -21.09 39.62 2.94
N GLY A 357 -20.94 40.03 4.20
CA GLY A 357 -20.87 39.10 5.32
C GLY A 357 -22.23 38.46 5.59
N VAL A 358 -22.24 37.17 5.91
CA VAL A 358 -23.32 36.55 6.67
C VAL A 358 -22.70 35.68 7.74
N SER A 359 -22.88 36.13 8.97
CA SER A 359 -22.56 35.44 10.20
C SER A 359 -23.62 34.33 10.40
N ALA A 360 -23.17 33.09 10.58
CA ALA A 360 -24.03 32.02 11.06
C ALA A 360 -23.34 31.36 12.25
N THR A 361 -23.64 31.90 13.43
CA THR A 361 -23.52 31.27 14.74
C THR A 361 -24.26 29.92 14.74
N LEU A 362 -23.56 28.84 15.09
CA LEU A 362 -24.18 27.61 15.58
C LEU A 362 -23.60 27.28 16.97
N PRO A 363 -24.46 26.87 17.92
CA PRO A 363 -24.09 26.75 19.33
C PRO A 363 -23.29 25.48 19.60
N SER A 364 -22.31 25.62 20.49
CA SER A 364 -21.65 24.53 21.19
C SER A 364 -22.67 23.73 22.01
N ILE A 365 -22.80 22.44 21.74
CA ILE A 365 -23.34 21.48 22.70
C ILE A 365 -22.21 20.54 23.08
N SER A 366 -21.64 20.83 24.24
CA SER A 366 -20.82 19.91 25.03
C SER A 366 -21.75 18.86 25.65
N THR A 367 -21.56 17.61 25.30
CA THR A 367 -22.00 16.48 26.13
C THR A 367 -20.91 15.44 26.09
N GLY A 368 -20.14 15.39 27.18
CA GLY A 368 -19.23 14.29 27.45
C GLY A 368 -20.02 13.01 27.67
N PHE A 369 -19.54 11.93 27.09
CA PHE A 369 -19.83 10.58 27.54
C PHE A 369 -18.49 9.90 27.82
N VAL A 370 -18.13 9.93 29.10
CA VAL A 370 -17.21 8.98 29.70
C VAL A 370 -18.03 7.71 29.93
N MET A 371 -17.74 6.65 29.21
CA MET A 371 -18.09 5.29 29.66
C MET A 371 -16.83 4.43 29.61
N GLY A 372 -16.30 4.17 30.80
CA GLY A 372 -15.30 3.16 31.03
C GLY A 372 -15.88 1.78 30.80
N GLY A 373 -15.26 1.03 29.89
CA GLY A 373 -15.40 -0.42 29.81
C GLY A 373 -14.25 -1.06 30.60
N ALA A 374 -14.55 -1.53 31.80
CA ALA A 374 -13.66 -2.41 32.53
C ALA A 374 -13.64 -3.78 31.83
N PHE A 375 -12.56 -4.10 31.12
CA PHE A 375 -12.29 -5.45 30.67
C PHE A 375 -11.72 -6.26 31.84
N VAL A 376 -12.55 -7.16 32.39
CA VAL A 376 -12.12 -8.22 33.29
C VAL A 376 -11.51 -9.33 32.44
N PHE A 377 -10.18 -9.43 32.40
CA PHE A 377 -9.50 -10.62 31.87
C PHE A 377 -9.39 -11.66 32.99
N ALA A 378 -10.08 -12.78 32.80
CA ALA A 378 -9.90 -13.98 33.61
C ALA A 378 -8.59 -14.67 33.21
N VAL A 379 -7.62 -14.67 34.12
CA VAL A 379 -6.44 -15.53 34.04
C VAL A 379 -6.88 -16.96 34.38
N PHE A 380 -7.00 -17.83 33.37
CA PHE A 380 -7.00 -19.27 33.60
C PHE A 380 -5.56 -19.77 33.55
N ALA A 381 -4.94 -19.84 34.73
CA ALA A 381 -3.83 -20.74 34.97
C ALA A 381 -4.41 -22.14 35.15
N SER A 382 -4.15 -23.04 34.20
CA SER A 382 -4.35 -24.47 34.40
C SER A 382 -3.01 -25.16 34.38
N LEU A 383 -2.62 -25.66 35.56
CA LEU A 383 -1.59 -26.66 35.74
C LEU A 383 -1.96 -27.94 35.01
N LEU A 384 -1.08 -28.43 34.14
CA LEU A 384 -0.53 -29.81 34.13
C LEU A 384 0.50 -29.97 33.01
#